data_AF-A0ABD0Q6U1-F1
#
_entry.id   AF-A0ABD0Q6U1-F1
#
_cell.length_a   1.000
_cell.length_b   1.000
_cell.length_c   1.000
_cell.angle_alpha   90.00
_cell.angle_beta   90.00
_cell.angle_gamma   90.00
#
_symmetry.space_group_name_H-M   'P 1'
#
loop_
_entity.id
_entity.type
_entity.pdbx_description
1 polymer ?
#
loop_
_entity_poly.entity_id
_entity_poly.type
_entity_poly.pdbx_seq_one_letter_code
_entity_poly.pdbx_strand_id
1 'polypeptide(L)' 'MKNITELVHQVSMGMKYLEEHNFVHRDLAARNVLLVTQHYAKISDFGLSKALAEEENYYK' A
#
# COMPACT_ATOMS: atom_id res chain seq x y z
N MET A 1 18.09 -12.60 -7.09
CA MET A 1 16.77 -13.16 -6.73
C MET A 1 16.39 -12.96 -5.26
N LYS A 2 17.27 -13.22 -4.27
CA LYS A 2 16.94 -13.05 -2.82
C LYS A 2 16.36 -11.67 -2.45
N ASN A 3 16.83 -10.60 -3.09
CA ASN A 3 16.41 -9.22 -2.81
C ASN A 3 14.93 -8.95 -3.20
N ILE A 4 14.46 -9.41 -4.36
CA ILE A 4 13.10 -9.07 -4.82
C ILE A 4 12.04 -9.65 -3.88
N THR A 5 12.22 -10.88 -3.40
CA THR A 5 11.30 -11.52 -2.44
C THR A 5 11.20 -10.73 -1.14
N GLU A 6 12.31 -10.18 -0.65
CA GLU A 6 12.33 -9.33 0.55
C GLU A 6 11.54 -8.03 0.34
N LEU A 7 11.74 -7.36 -0.79
CA LEU A 7 11.04 -6.10 -1.10
C LEU A 7 9.53 -6.31 -1.29
N VAL A 8 9.11 -7.35 -2.03
CA VAL A 8 7.67 -7.63 -2.21
C VAL A 8 7.00 -8.09 -0.92
N HIS A 9 7.74 -8.77 -0.03
CA HIS A 9 7.24 -9.08 1.31
C HIS A 9 6.97 -7.79 2.10
N GLN A 10 7.87 -6.81 2.07
CA GLN A 10 7.64 -5.51 2.71
C GLN A 10 6.43 -4.77 2.13
N VAL A 11 6.27 -4.77 0.81
CA VAL A 11 5.07 -4.22 0.14
C VAL A 11 3.81 -4.94 0.61
N SER A 12 3.84 -6.27 0.74
CA SER A 12 2.69 -7.04 1.22
C SER A 12 2.32 -6.68 2.66
N MET A 13 3.30 -6.47 3.54
CA MET A 13 3.06 -6.02 4.92
C MET A 13 2.44 -4.62 4.94
N GLY A 14 2.91 -3.71 4.08
CA GLY A 14 2.33 -2.38 3.96
C GLY A 14 0.87 -2.42 3.48
N MET A 15 0.56 -3.25 2.48
CA MET A 15 -0.82 -3.42 2.00
C MET A 15 -1.74 -4.07 3.04
N LYS A 16 -1.24 -5.04 3.82
CA LYS A 16 -1.96 -5.62 4.96
C LYS A 16 -2.30 -4.55 6.00
N TYR A 17 -1.36 -3.65 6.29
CA TYR A 17 -1.62 -2.53 7.19
C TYR A 17 -2.73 -1.60 6.67
N LEU A 18 -2.74 -1.30 5.36
CA LEU A 18 -3.83 -0.51 4.77
C LEU A 18 -5.19 -1.22 4.87
N GLU A 19 -5.22 -2.52 4.57
CA GLU A 19 -6.42 -3.35 4.69
C GLU A 19 -6.97 -3.35 6.12
N GLU A 20 -6.12 -3.57 7.13
CA GLU A 20 -6.49 -3.54 8.55
C GLU A 20 -7.09 -2.20 9.00
N HIS A 21 -6.78 -1.11 8.28
CA HIS A 21 -7.30 0.24 8.54
C HIS A 21 -8.41 0.65 7.56
N ASN A 22 -9.01 -0.32 6.85
CA ASN A 22 -10.08 -0.09 5.89
C ASN A 22 -9.68 0.96 4.83
N PHE A 23 -8.43 0.90 4.36
CA PHE A 23 -7.87 1.87 3.44
C PHE A 23 -7.44 1.18 2.15
N VAL A 24 -7.91 1.68 1.01
CA VAL A 24 -7.62 1.11 -0.32
C VAL A 24 -6.68 2.03 -1.07
N HIS A 25 -5.52 1.52 -1.48
CA HIS A 25 -4.54 2.30 -2.25
C HIS A 25 -5.03 2.70 -3.65
N ARG A 26 -5.76 1.81 -4.33
CA ARG A 26 -6.32 1.91 -5.70
C ARG A 26 -5.34 2.10 -6.86
N ASP A 27 -4.03 2.21 -6.60
CA ASP A 27 -3.00 2.28 -7.65
C ASP A 27 -1.68 1.63 -7.22
N LEU A 28 -1.75 0.39 -6.71
CA LEU A 28 -0.54 -0.35 -6.36
C LEU A 28 0.13 -0.89 -7.64
N ALA A 29 1.28 -0.33 -7.96
CA ALA A 29 2.11 -0.74 -9.08
C ALA A 29 3.61 -0.56 -8.73
N ALA A 30 4.50 -1.24 -9.45
CA ALA A 30 5.94 -1.17 -9.18
C ALA A 30 6.51 0.28 -9.20
N ARG A 31 5.94 1.16 -10.05
CA ARG A 31 6.30 2.60 -10.08
C ARG A 31 5.99 3.34 -8.77
N ASN A 32 5.03 2.83 -7.99
CA ASN A 32 4.58 3.37 -6.71
C ASN A 32 5.18 2.60 -5.52
N VAL A 33 6.28 1.86 -5.76
CA VAL A 33 7.11 1.22 -4.74
C VAL A 33 8.49 1.84 -4.80
N LEU A 34 8.81 2.67 -3.80
CA LEU A 34 10.08 3.38 -3.73
C LEU A 34 11.10 2.58 -2.94
N LEU A 35 12.31 2.43 -3.49
CA LEU A 35 13.44 1.88 -2.75
C LEU A 35 14.08 2.97 -1.91
N VAL A 36 14.02 2.81 -0.59
CA VAL A 36 14.79 3.61 0.36
C VAL A 36 16.24 3.13 0.36
N THR A 37 16.44 1.80 0.33
CA THR A 37 17.72 1.15 0.10
C THR A 37 17.52 -0.07 -0.80
N GLN A 38 18.61 -0.74 -1.19
CA GLN A 38 18.50 -2.00 -1.94
C GLN A 38 17.72 -3.09 -1.20
N HIS A 39 17.55 -3.01 0.12
CA HIS A 39 16.83 -4.01 0.94
C HIS A 39 15.60 -3.43 1.64
N TYR A 40 15.20 -2.19 1.31
CA TYR A 40 14.10 -1.52 1.99
C TYR A 40 13.22 -0.75 1.02
N ALA A 41 11.96 -1.16 0.91
CA ALA A 41 10.94 -0.57 0.07
C ALA A 41 9.82 0.08 0.88
N LYS A 42 9.21 1.12 0.32
CA LYS A 42 7.99 1.76 0.84
C LYS A 42 6.98 1.96 -0.29
N ILE A 43 5.71 1.81 0.07
CA ILE A 43 4.59 2.12 -0.83
C ILE A 43 4.41 3.66 -0.88
N SER A 44 4.17 4.21 -2.05
CA SER A 44 4.00 5.64 -2.29
C SER A 44 2.78 5.94 -3.15
N ASP A 45 2.50 7.23 -3.35
CA ASP A 45 1.40 7.73 -4.20
C ASP A 45 0.01 7.28 -3.75
N PHE A 46 -0.41 7.84 -2.62
CA PHE A 46 -1.75 7.68 -2.07
C PHE A 46 -2.76 8.68 -2.68
N GLY A 47 -2.42 9.34 -3.79
CA GLY A 47 -3.26 10.39 -4.39
C GLY A 47 -4.62 9.86 -4.89
N LEU A 48 -4.67 8.58 -5.25
CA LEU A 48 -5.91 7.87 -5.58
C LEU A 48 -6.41 7.01 -4.43
N SER A 49 -5.90 7.11 -3.21
CA SER A 49 -6.38 6.22 -2.14
C SER A 49 -7.73 6.61 -1.57
N LYS A 50 -8.39 5.72 -0.81
CA LYS A 50 -9.70 5.96 -0.17
C LYS A 50 -9.82 5.21 1.16
N ALA A 51 -10.31 5.90 2.19
CA ALA A 51 -10.79 5.27 3.41
C ALA A 51 -12.22 4.76 3.20
N LEU A 52 -12.49 3.50 3.54
CA LEU A 52 -13.81 2.87 3.37
C LEU A 52 -14.80 3.25 4.48
N ALA A 53 -14.32 3.80 5.59
CA ALA A 53 -15.16 4.23 6.72
C ALA A 53 -16.14 5.38 6.36
N GLU A 54 -15.91 6.09 5.24
CA GLU A 54 -16.77 7.22 4.82
C GLU A 54 -18.02 6.78 4.04
N GLU A 55 -18.14 5.53 3.58
CA GLU A 55 -19.31 5.08 2.80
C GLU A 55 -20.53 4.69 3.65
N GLU A 56 -20.37 4.31 4.91
CA GLU A 56 -21.51 3.94 5.77
C GLU A 56 -22.37 5.14 6.22
N ASN A 57 -21.89 6.38 6.03
CA ASN A 57 -22.59 7.60 6.48
C ASN A 57 -23.13 8.49 5.36
N TYR A 58 -23.00 8.11 4.07
CA TYR A 58 -23.52 8.93 2.96
C TYR A 58 -25.00 8.65 2.62
N TYR A 59 -25.60 7.61 3.22
CA TYR A 59 -27.00 7.22 3.04
C TYR A 59 -27.81 7.19 4.34
N LYS A 60 -27.38 7.89 5.40
CA LYS A 60 -28.17 8.08 6.62
C LYS A 60 -28.60 9.53 6.80
#